data_AF-A0A126QT14-F1
#
_entry.id   AF-A0A126QT14-F1
#
_cell.length_a   1.000
_cell.length_b   1.000
_cell.length_c   1.000
_cell.angle_alpha   90.00
_cell.angle_beta   90.00
_cell.angle_gamma   90.00
#
_symmetry.space_group_name_H-M   'P 1'
#
loop_
_entity.id
_entity.type
_entity.pdbx_description
1 polymer ?
#
loop_
_entity_poly.entity_id
_entity_poly.type
_entity_poly.pdbx_seq_one_letter_code
_entity_poly.pdbx_strand_id
1 'polypeptide(L)'
;MKIWEFAKVNGSSIKVDNWISDTIGIVDGGCVYSTLFKHPTQGPKDYEIMLSMFPQENYRTLTHLTMYLDDVPGSSAQAAHFLAEKEINILNSVSLNGISDTVIVWKLMADMNFAGEGELILEQFKELKMKNDPSVSKIKRIELKPADIGRLFKGKVEESGKEEIRRGYPTTIKNGCFDIAEVYGDILPNIDGKNVLITMDADSWVCSITIFKEETKLVKVSMEIPDCPGSITQSLSVIADWNVNLISVFSKVKICYETMSLELVMDIHKSGKTVGELRELLPKAMSDLNGVFTLKEFVELM
;
A
#
# COMPACT_ATOMS: atom_id res chain seq x y z
N MET A 1 5.49 8.83 -0.42
CA MET A 1 6.35 7.64 -0.59
C MET A 1 5.88 6.91 -1.83
N LYS A 2 6.77 6.37 -2.67
CA LYS A 2 6.32 5.50 -3.77
C LYS A 2 5.78 4.22 -3.15
N ILE A 3 4.61 3.78 -3.57
CA ILE A 3 3.90 2.62 -2.97
C ILE A 3 3.69 1.48 -3.96
N TRP A 4 4.41 1.50 -5.08
CA TRP A 4 4.25 0.53 -6.14
C TRP A 4 5.54 0.27 -6.93
N GLU A 5 5.62 -0.89 -7.56
CA GLU A 5 6.66 -1.27 -8.51
C GLU A 5 6.16 -2.23 -9.59
N PHE A 6 6.86 -2.25 -10.72
CA PHE A 6 6.69 -3.30 -11.72
C PHE A 6 7.75 -4.36 -11.50
N ALA A 7 7.30 -5.61 -11.48
CA ALA A 7 8.17 -6.77 -11.42
C ALA A 7 7.83 -7.72 -12.57
N LYS A 8 8.78 -8.59 -12.89
CA LYS A 8 8.58 -9.68 -13.85
C LYS A 8 8.57 -10.99 -13.10
N VAL A 9 7.60 -11.84 -13.43
CA VAL A 9 7.53 -13.20 -12.89
C VAL A 9 8.68 -14.02 -13.50
N ASN A 10 9.43 -14.72 -12.65
CA ASN A 10 10.54 -15.59 -13.06
C ASN A 10 10.20 -17.05 -12.69
N GLY A 11 9.87 -17.85 -13.71
CA GLY A 11 9.23 -19.14 -13.54
C GLY A 11 7.84 -18.97 -12.94
N SER A 12 7.72 -19.25 -11.65
CA SER A 12 6.49 -19.05 -10.87
C SER A 12 6.65 -18.05 -9.72
N SER A 13 7.85 -17.51 -9.54
CA SER A 13 8.20 -16.67 -8.39
C SER A 13 8.20 -15.19 -8.75
N ILE A 14 7.77 -14.37 -7.80
CA ILE A 14 7.88 -12.91 -7.85
C ILE A 14 8.81 -12.48 -6.74
N LYS A 15 9.86 -11.76 -7.11
CA LYS A 15 10.71 -11.07 -6.14
C LYS A 15 10.03 -9.78 -5.72
N VAL A 16 9.80 -9.63 -4.42
CA VAL A 16 9.37 -8.37 -3.82
C VAL A 16 10.63 -7.56 -3.52
N ASP A 17 10.71 -6.31 -3.99
CA ASP A 17 11.90 -5.51 -3.74
C ASP A 17 12.07 -5.20 -2.25
N ASN A 18 13.31 -5.00 -1.82
CA ASN A 18 13.68 -4.89 -0.41
C ASN A 18 12.93 -3.74 0.27
N TRP A 19 12.73 -2.62 -0.42
CA TRP A 19 12.03 -1.47 0.17
C TRP A 19 10.54 -1.76 0.45
N ILE A 20 9.85 -2.52 -0.42
CA ILE A 20 8.47 -2.95 -0.17
C ILE A 20 8.48 -3.94 0.97
N SER A 21 9.30 -4.99 0.85
CA SER A 21 9.50 -6.06 1.81
C SER A 21 9.74 -5.53 3.23
N ASP A 22 10.67 -4.60 3.40
CA ASP A 22 11.02 -3.95 4.67
C ASP A 22 9.85 -3.13 5.23
N THR A 23 9.07 -2.47 4.37
CA THR A 23 7.96 -1.60 4.80
C THR A 23 6.75 -2.42 5.28
N ILE A 24 6.42 -3.51 4.60
CA ILE A 24 5.24 -4.33 4.90
C ILE A 24 5.54 -5.52 5.84
N GLY A 25 6.82 -5.79 6.13
CA GLY A 25 7.24 -6.89 6.99
C GLY A 25 7.27 -8.26 6.32
N ILE A 26 7.24 -8.33 4.98
CA ILE A 26 7.45 -9.57 4.21
C ILE A 26 8.96 -9.85 4.22
N VAL A 27 9.46 -10.54 5.25
CA VAL A 27 10.89 -10.85 5.41
C VAL A 27 11.19 -12.32 5.16
N ASP A 28 12.44 -12.65 4.83
CA ASP A 28 12.89 -14.02 4.64
C ASP A 28 12.65 -14.90 5.87
N GLY A 29 12.07 -16.09 5.64
CA GLY A 29 11.62 -16.99 6.70
C GLY A 29 10.27 -16.60 7.33
N GLY A 30 9.73 -15.42 6.99
CA GLY A 30 8.40 -14.97 7.39
C GLY A 30 7.30 -15.78 6.70
N CYS A 31 6.18 -15.96 7.41
CA CYS A 31 4.99 -16.63 6.88
C CYS A 31 4.01 -15.60 6.31
N VAL A 32 3.54 -15.82 5.08
CA VAL A 32 2.63 -14.94 4.36
C VAL A 32 1.33 -15.67 4.07
N TYR A 33 0.23 -15.01 4.38
CA TYR A 33 -1.12 -15.40 4.02
C TYR A 33 -1.48 -14.71 2.70
N SER A 34 -2.12 -15.47 1.80
CA SER A 34 -2.46 -14.93 0.48
C SER A 34 -3.90 -15.20 0.07
N THR A 35 -4.45 -14.38 -0.81
CA THR A 35 -5.74 -14.64 -1.47
C THR A 35 -5.71 -14.17 -2.91
N LEU A 36 -6.15 -15.06 -3.80
CA LEU A 36 -6.32 -14.77 -5.20
C LEU A 36 -7.73 -14.24 -5.45
N PHE A 37 -7.79 -13.10 -6.11
CA PHE A 37 -8.99 -12.49 -6.63
C PHE A 37 -8.94 -12.43 -8.16
N LYS A 38 -10.11 -12.53 -8.79
CA LYS A 38 -10.31 -12.26 -10.21
C LYS A 38 -11.00 -10.91 -10.37
N HIS A 39 -10.44 -10.05 -11.21
CA HIS A 39 -11.03 -8.75 -11.55
C HIS A 39 -12.16 -8.93 -12.57
N PRO A 40 -13.13 -7.99 -12.61
CA PRO A 40 -14.20 -8.03 -13.59
C PRO A 40 -13.66 -7.91 -15.03
N THR A 41 -14.51 -8.24 -16.01
CA THR A 41 -14.15 -8.12 -17.44
C THR A 41 -13.79 -6.69 -17.83
N GLN A 42 -14.32 -5.68 -17.14
CA GLN A 42 -13.97 -4.29 -17.38
C GLN A 42 -12.61 -3.92 -16.75
N GLY A 43 -11.78 -3.22 -17.51
CA GLY A 43 -10.48 -2.69 -17.06
C GLY A 43 -9.29 -3.62 -17.37
N PRO A 44 -8.07 -3.19 -17.05
CA PRO A 44 -6.84 -3.87 -17.50
C PRO A 44 -6.37 -5.01 -16.58
N LYS A 45 -6.89 -5.09 -15.36
CA LYS A 45 -6.51 -6.10 -14.38
C LYS A 45 -7.24 -7.41 -14.67
N ASP A 46 -6.53 -8.53 -14.55
CA ASP A 46 -7.09 -9.88 -14.70
C ASP A 46 -7.20 -10.57 -13.34
N TYR A 47 -6.08 -10.71 -12.64
CA TYR A 47 -6.01 -11.31 -11.32
C TYR A 47 -5.25 -10.42 -10.34
N GLU A 48 -5.54 -10.59 -9.06
CA GLU A 48 -4.83 -9.91 -7.96
C GLU A 48 -4.58 -10.90 -6.84
N ILE A 49 -3.31 -11.05 -6.45
CA ILE A 49 -2.92 -11.79 -5.27
C ILE A 49 -2.66 -10.79 -4.16
N MET A 50 -3.46 -10.84 -3.11
CA MET A 50 -3.23 -10.07 -1.89
C MET A 50 -2.38 -10.88 -0.92
N LEU A 51 -1.34 -10.26 -0.37
CA LEU A 51 -0.40 -10.81 0.60
C LEU A 51 -0.52 -10.05 1.93
N SER A 52 -0.52 -10.78 3.03
CA SER A 52 -0.52 -10.23 4.39
C SER A 52 0.32 -11.11 5.31
N MET A 53 0.98 -10.50 6.30
CA MET A 53 1.66 -11.22 7.38
C MET A 53 0.68 -11.72 8.46
N PHE A 54 -0.57 -11.27 8.41
CA PHE A 54 -1.57 -11.60 9.42
C PHE A 54 -2.60 -12.61 8.87
N PRO A 55 -3.00 -13.60 9.70
CA PRO A 55 -4.11 -14.48 9.36
C PRO A 55 -5.41 -13.68 9.16
N GLN A 56 -6.24 -14.08 8.21
CA GLN A 56 -7.46 -13.34 7.86
C GLN A 56 -8.52 -13.38 8.95
N GLU A 57 -8.53 -14.46 9.72
CA GLU A 57 -9.36 -14.66 10.90
C GLU A 57 -9.15 -13.54 11.95
N ASN A 58 -7.95 -12.96 12.02
CA ASN A 58 -7.61 -11.93 12.99
C ASN A 58 -7.92 -10.51 12.49
N TYR A 59 -8.30 -10.30 11.22
CA TYR A 59 -8.48 -8.94 10.66
C TYR A 59 -9.50 -8.07 11.40
N ARG A 60 -10.41 -8.67 12.18
CA ARG A 60 -11.41 -7.95 12.98
C ARG A 60 -10.87 -7.43 14.30
N THR A 61 -9.79 -8.01 14.81
CA THR A 61 -9.16 -7.66 16.08
C THR A 61 -7.90 -6.81 15.89
N LEU A 62 -7.32 -6.81 14.69
CA LEU A 62 -6.19 -5.95 14.32
C LEU A 62 -6.51 -4.47 14.53
N THR A 63 -5.66 -3.81 15.31
CA THR A 63 -5.84 -2.41 15.73
C THR A 63 -4.52 -1.66 15.60
N HIS A 64 -4.60 -0.47 15.00
CA HIS A 64 -3.52 0.51 15.06
C HIS A 64 -3.47 1.13 16.45
N LEU A 65 -2.29 1.10 17.03
CA LEU A 65 -1.99 1.69 18.33
C LEU A 65 -0.90 2.74 18.16
N THR A 66 -1.14 3.96 18.62
CA THR A 66 -0.15 5.03 18.65
C THR A 66 0.11 5.46 20.08
N MET A 67 1.33 5.23 20.57
CA MET A 67 1.76 5.66 21.90
C MET A 67 2.60 6.92 21.80
N TYR A 68 2.27 7.90 22.63
CA TYR A 68 3.03 9.13 22.81
C TYR A 68 3.77 9.01 24.13
N LEU A 69 5.08 8.95 24.08
CA LEU A 69 5.95 8.65 25.21
C LEU A 69 6.89 9.81 25.52
N ASP A 70 7.32 9.93 26.76
CA ASP A 70 8.43 10.82 27.12
C ASP A 70 9.71 10.36 26.41
N ASP A 71 10.50 11.32 25.92
CA ASP A 71 11.83 11.04 25.36
C ASP A 71 12.88 10.91 26.48
N VAL A 72 12.74 9.85 27.27
CA VAL A 72 13.62 9.52 28.40
C VAL A 72 13.88 8.00 28.47
N PRO A 73 14.97 7.56 29.12
CA PRO A 73 15.27 6.15 29.27
C PRO A 73 14.12 5.34 29.88
N GLY A 74 13.80 4.21 29.24
CA GLY A 74 12.81 3.24 29.72
C GLY A 74 11.35 3.54 29.35
N SER A 75 11.06 4.61 28.59
CA SER A 75 9.68 4.90 28.17
C SER A 75 9.08 3.81 27.28
N SER A 76 9.81 3.34 26.26
CA SER A 76 9.33 2.26 25.38
C SER A 76 9.20 0.92 26.12
N ALA A 77 10.05 0.66 27.12
CA ALA A 77 9.97 -0.53 27.95
C ALA A 77 8.72 -0.50 28.84
N GLN A 78 8.42 0.65 29.46
CA GLN A 78 7.19 0.83 30.23
C GLN A 78 5.95 0.68 29.35
N ALA A 79 5.98 1.28 28.15
CA ALA A 79 4.91 1.15 27.17
C ALA A 79 4.65 -0.30 26.76
N ALA A 80 5.71 -1.05 26.43
CA ALA A 80 5.60 -2.47 26.10
C ALA A 80 5.11 -3.31 27.28
N HIS A 81 5.56 -3.00 28.51
CA HIS A 81 5.09 -3.68 29.72
C HIS A 81 3.61 -3.45 29.97
N PHE A 82 3.13 -2.21 29.84
CA PHE A 82 1.71 -1.88 29.95
C PHE A 82 0.86 -2.69 28.97
N LEU A 83 1.28 -2.84 27.72
CA LEU A 83 0.58 -3.67 26.74
C LEU A 83 0.62 -5.17 27.10
N ALA A 84 1.78 -5.66 27.56
CA ALA A 84 1.94 -7.06 27.97
C ALA A 84 1.08 -7.45 29.18
N GLU A 85 0.91 -6.55 30.17
CA GLU A 85 0.00 -6.77 31.30
C GLU A 85 -1.48 -6.87 30.89
N LYS A 86 -1.81 -6.39 29.68
CA LYS A 86 -3.14 -6.53 29.06
C LYS A 86 -3.21 -7.66 28.06
N GLU A 87 -2.16 -8.50 27.99
CA GLU A 87 -2.07 -9.62 27.06
C GLU A 87 -2.18 -9.19 25.58
N ILE A 88 -1.80 -7.95 25.27
CA ILE A 88 -1.85 -7.42 23.91
C ILE A 88 -0.58 -7.80 23.16
N ASN A 89 -0.74 -8.51 22.05
CA ASN A 89 0.36 -8.88 21.19
C ASN A 89 0.70 -7.73 20.23
N ILE A 90 1.94 -7.25 20.31
CA ILE A 90 2.51 -6.34 19.32
C ILE A 90 2.91 -7.16 18.09
N LEU A 91 2.40 -6.80 16.92
CA LEU A 91 2.68 -7.50 15.67
C LEU A 91 3.79 -6.80 14.88
N ASN A 92 3.47 -5.65 14.27
CA ASN A 92 4.41 -4.82 13.53
C ASN A 92 4.53 -3.46 14.22
N SER A 93 5.69 -2.82 14.10
CA SER A 93 5.87 -1.47 14.62
C SER A 93 6.75 -0.63 13.71
N VAL A 94 6.40 0.65 13.61
CA VAL A 94 7.25 1.67 13.00
C VAL A 94 7.45 2.75 14.03
N SER A 95 8.70 2.93 14.44
CA SER A 95 9.11 4.08 15.23
C SER A 95 9.53 5.18 14.28
N LEU A 96 8.88 6.35 14.34
CA LEU A 96 9.46 7.64 13.94
C LEU A 96 8.41 8.74 14.08
N ASN A 97 8.65 9.67 15.01
CA ASN A 97 8.49 11.11 14.84
C ASN A 97 8.94 11.82 16.11
N GLY A 98 10.25 12.07 16.23
CA GLY A 98 10.82 13.08 17.12
C GLY A 98 10.97 14.42 16.38
N ILE A 99 9.98 14.84 15.59
CA ILE A 99 10.02 16.19 15.00
C ILE A 99 9.61 17.15 16.13
N SER A 100 10.60 17.87 16.71
CA SER A 100 10.54 18.73 17.91
C SER A 100 10.81 18.08 19.29
N ASP A 101 11.72 17.10 19.36
CA ASP A 101 12.57 16.72 20.53
C ASP A 101 11.91 16.49 21.90
N THR A 102 10.59 16.30 21.99
CA THR A 102 9.90 16.25 23.30
C THR A 102 8.98 15.05 23.50
N VAL A 103 8.72 14.26 22.45
CA VAL A 103 7.82 13.11 22.49
C VAL A 103 8.32 12.05 21.52
N ILE A 104 8.39 10.81 21.98
CA ILE A 104 8.52 9.63 21.11
C ILE A 104 7.12 9.23 20.68
N VAL A 105 6.86 9.20 19.38
CA VAL A 105 5.63 8.64 18.80
C VAL A 105 5.92 7.25 18.28
N TRP A 106 5.34 6.24 18.92
CA TRP A 106 5.48 4.84 18.53
C TRP A 106 4.18 4.32 17.91
N LYS A 107 4.22 4.00 16.62
CA LYS A 107 3.08 3.45 15.87
C LYS A 107 3.21 1.93 15.75
N LEU A 108 2.14 1.24 16.07
CA LEU A 108 2.08 -0.19 16.27
C LEU A 108 0.85 -0.76 15.56
N MET A 109 0.99 -1.97 15.02
CA MET A 109 -0.11 -2.88 14.76
C MET A 109 -0.16 -3.88 15.91
N ALA A 110 -1.31 -4.04 16.54
CA ALA A 110 -1.52 -4.97 17.64
C ALA A 110 -2.73 -5.86 17.37
N ASP A 111 -2.66 -7.08 17.88
CA ASP A 111 -3.80 -8.00 17.93
C ASP A 111 -4.51 -7.84 19.27
N MET A 112 -5.79 -7.47 19.21
CA MET A 112 -6.65 -7.40 20.38
C MET A 112 -7.28 -8.79 20.62
N ASN A 113 -7.64 -9.11 21.86
CA ASN A 113 -8.32 -10.36 22.19
C ASN A 113 -9.73 -10.42 21.58
N PHE A 114 -10.39 -9.26 21.45
CA PHE A 114 -11.71 -9.13 20.81
C PHE A 114 -11.94 -7.73 20.27
N ALA A 115 -12.88 -7.61 19.33
CA ALA A 115 -13.27 -6.32 18.78
C ALA A 115 -13.91 -5.43 19.86
N GLY A 116 -13.33 -4.24 20.08
CA GLY A 116 -13.78 -3.27 21.09
C GLY A 116 -12.94 -3.24 22.38
N GLU A 117 -12.02 -4.19 22.59
CA GLU A 117 -11.11 -4.20 23.75
C GLU A 117 -10.30 -2.91 23.90
N GLY A 118 -10.01 -2.24 22.78
CA GLY A 118 -9.32 -0.96 22.76
C GLY A 118 -9.94 0.11 23.67
N GLU A 119 -11.26 0.16 23.79
CA GLU A 119 -11.93 1.12 24.67
C GLU A 119 -11.60 0.86 26.14
N LEU A 120 -11.59 -0.41 26.56
CA LEU A 120 -11.23 -0.81 27.92
C LEU A 120 -9.78 -0.46 28.27
N ILE A 121 -8.87 -0.65 27.32
CA ILE A 121 -7.44 -0.28 27.49
C ILE A 121 -7.31 1.23 27.71
N LEU A 122 -8.05 2.04 26.95
CA LEU A 122 -8.03 3.50 27.11
C LEU A 122 -8.65 3.95 28.44
N GLU A 123 -9.73 3.31 28.89
CA GLU A 123 -10.34 3.57 30.19
C GLU A 123 -9.38 3.27 31.33
N GLN A 124 -8.79 2.06 31.34
CA GLN A 124 -7.82 1.66 32.36
C GLN A 124 -6.59 2.57 32.37
N PHE A 125 -6.07 2.93 31.18
CA PHE A 125 -4.97 3.88 31.07
C PHE A 125 -5.33 5.24 31.69
N LYS A 126 -6.52 5.78 31.40
CA LYS A 126 -6.99 7.04 31.97
C LYS A 126 -7.10 6.96 33.49
N GLU A 127 -7.64 5.88 34.03
CA GLU A 127 -7.73 5.66 35.48
C GLU A 127 -6.36 5.66 36.15
N LEU A 128 -5.39 4.94 35.56
CA LEU A 128 -4.02 4.89 36.07
C LEU A 128 -3.36 6.27 36.01
N LYS A 129 -3.56 7.04 34.92
CA LYS A 129 -3.08 8.42 34.82
C LYS A 129 -3.71 9.35 35.86
N MET A 130 -5.01 9.24 36.12
CA MET A 130 -5.69 10.04 37.16
C MET A 130 -5.17 9.75 38.57
N LYS A 131 -4.75 8.50 38.82
CA LYS A 131 -4.14 8.08 40.09
C LYS A 131 -2.64 8.40 40.19
N ASN A 132 -2.04 8.99 39.15
CA ASN A 132 -0.58 9.18 39.03
C ASN A 132 0.21 7.87 39.22
N ASP A 133 -0.31 6.76 38.68
CA ASP A 133 0.33 5.46 38.82
C ASP A 133 1.71 5.43 38.12
N PRO A 134 2.78 5.00 38.82
CA PRO A 134 4.13 4.94 38.25
C PRO A 134 4.25 4.06 37.00
N SER A 135 3.40 3.04 36.84
CA SER A 135 3.40 2.10 35.71
C SER A 135 3.10 2.76 34.35
N VAL A 136 2.47 3.93 34.34
CA VAL A 136 2.11 4.67 33.11
C VAL A 136 2.66 6.10 33.11
N SER A 137 3.59 6.39 34.02
CA SER A 137 4.14 7.74 34.23
C SER A 137 4.76 8.36 32.98
N LYS A 138 5.48 7.55 32.18
CA LYS A 138 6.21 7.97 30.97
C LYS A 138 5.38 7.90 29.67
N ILE A 139 4.13 7.44 29.78
CA ILE A 139 3.18 7.38 28.67
C ILE A 139 2.30 8.62 28.75
N LYS A 140 2.41 9.52 27.77
CA LYS A 140 1.61 10.75 27.69
C LYS A 140 0.19 10.46 27.23
N ARG A 141 0.06 9.65 26.17
CA ARG A 141 -1.22 9.39 25.50
C ARG A 141 -1.16 8.08 24.72
N ILE A 142 -2.31 7.42 24.60
CA ILE A 142 -2.54 6.27 23.72
C ILE A 142 -3.70 6.62 22.79
N GLU A 143 -3.53 6.35 21.50
CA GLU A 143 -4.58 6.43 20.49
C GLU A 143 -4.78 5.05 19.85
N LEU A 144 -6.03 4.67 19.61
CA LEU A 144 -6.40 3.41 19.00
C LEU A 144 -7.33 3.65 17.82
N LYS A 145 -7.10 2.90 16.74
CA LYS A 145 -7.97 2.91 15.56
C LYS A 145 -8.03 1.50 14.97
N PRO A 146 -9.23 0.93 14.70
CA PRO A 146 -9.34 -0.33 13.98
C PRO A 146 -8.54 -0.30 12.68
N ALA A 147 -7.82 -1.39 12.36
CA ALA A 147 -7.03 -1.48 11.14
C ALA A 147 -7.91 -1.61 9.88
N ASP A 148 -9.10 -2.21 10.02
CA ASP A 148 -10.06 -2.45 8.94
C ASP A 148 -9.43 -3.08 7.69
N ILE A 149 -8.40 -3.93 7.88
CA ILE A 149 -7.69 -4.63 6.80
C ILE A 149 -8.63 -5.53 6.01
N GLY A 150 -9.62 -6.13 6.71
CA GLY A 150 -10.60 -7.02 6.10
C GLY A 150 -11.41 -6.38 4.97
N ARG A 151 -11.53 -5.04 4.91
CA ARG A 151 -12.20 -4.37 3.78
C ARG A 151 -11.51 -4.62 2.44
N LEU A 152 -10.18 -4.81 2.44
CA LEU A 152 -9.39 -5.01 1.23
C LEU A 152 -9.62 -6.40 0.60
N PHE A 153 -10.01 -7.37 1.45
CA PHE A 153 -10.23 -8.76 1.08
C PHE A 153 -11.71 -9.10 0.83
N LYS A 154 -12.63 -8.16 1.06
CA LYS A 154 -14.05 -8.36 0.72
C LYS A 154 -14.24 -8.25 -0.79
N GLY A 155 -14.54 -9.36 -1.46
CA GLY A 155 -15.15 -9.31 -2.79
C GLY A 155 -16.52 -8.64 -2.68
N LYS A 156 -16.78 -7.62 -3.51
CA LYS A 156 -18.15 -7.09 -3.62
C LYS A 156 -18.97 -8.07 -4.47
N VAL A 157 -20.16 -8.40 -3.98
CA VAL A 157 -21.17 -9.24 -4.67
C VAL A 157 -21.86 -8.47 -5.82
N GLU A 158 -21.68 -7.15 -5.90
CA GLU A 158 -22.22 -6.32 -6.99
C GLU A 158 -21.27 -6.28 -8.21
N GLU A 159 -21.86 -6.09 -9.41
CA GLU A 159 -21.31 -6.24 -10.78
C GLU A 159 -19.96 -5.56 -11.10
N SER A 160 -19.35 -4.83 -10.16
CA SER A 160 -18.08 -4.12 -10.32
C SER A 160 -16.98 -4.55 -9.33
N GLY A 161 -17.21 -5.60 -8.53
CA GLY A 161 -16.27 -6.12 -7.55
C GLY A 161 -15.30 -7.16 -8.11
N LYS A 162 -14.12 -7.29 -7.48
CA LYS A 162 -13.27 -8.47 -7.67
C LYS A 162 -13.89 -9.68 -6.96
N GLU A 163 -13.81 -10.85 -7.58
CA GLU A 163 -14.31 -12.12 -7.06
C GLU A 163 -13.20 -12.85 -6.30
N GLU A 164 -13.47 -13.31 -5.08
CA GLU A 164 -12.53 -14.15 -4.33
C GLU A 164 -12.51 -15.56 -4.96
N ILE A 165 -11.36 -15.99 -5.48
CA ILE A 165 -11.23 -17.29 -6.14
C ILE A 165 -10.72 -18.34 -5.17
N ARG A 166 -9.67 -18.00 -4.41
CA ARG A 166 -9.03 -18.95 -3.48
C ARG A 166 -8.27 -18.22 -2.39
N ARG A 167 -8.48 -18.62 -1.14
CA ARG A 167 -7.57 -18.34 -0.02
C ARG A 167 -6.44 -19.36 -0.04
N GLY A 168 -5.23 -18.86 -0.10
CA GLY A 168 -4.03 -19.68 -0.04
C GLY A 168 -3.79 -20.26 1.33
N TYR A 169 -3.15 -21.42 1.39
CA TYR A 169 -2.51 -21.84 2.63
C TYR A 169 -1.30 -20.95 2.90
N PRO A 170 -0.88 -20.79 4.16
CA PRO A 170 0.24 -19.93 4.51
C PRO A 170 1.54 -20.46 3.89
N THR A 171 2.31 -19.60 3.25
CA THR A 171 3.61 -19.95 2.63
C THR A 171 4.75 -19.19 3.27
N THR A 172 5.97 -19.69 3.12
CA THR A 172 7.16 -19.05 3.67
C THR A 172 7.91 -18.31 2.57
N ILE A 173 8.28 -17.06 2.84
CA ILE A 173 9.11 -16.27 1.91
C ILE A 173 10.54 -16.79 1.94
N LYS A 174 11.10 -17.00 0.74
CA LYS A 174 12.46 -17.51 0.54
C LYS A 174 13.20 -16.61 -0.43
N ASN A 175 14.33 -16.03 0.00
CA ASN A 175 15.16 -15.12 -0.78
C ASN A 175 14.40 -13.90 -1.34
N GLY A 176 13.44 -13.37 -0.59
CA GLY A 176 12.57 -12.26 -0.96
C GLY A 176 11.53 -12.62 -2.03
N CYS A 177 11.32 -13.92 -2.29
CA CYS A 177 10.42 -14.39 -3.32
C CYS A 177 9.13 -14.99 -2.74
N PHE A 178 8.02 -14.65 -3.38
CA PHE A 178 6.74 -15.33 -3.23
C PHE A 178 6.52 -16.24 -4.45
N ASP A 179 6.35 -17.55 -4.22
CA ASP A 179 6.08 -18.53 -5.27
C ASP A 179 4.57 -18.68 -5.49
N ILE A 180 4.10 -18.25 -6.66
CA ILE A 180 2.68 -18.31 -7.03
C ILE A 180 2.25 -19.76 -7.27
N ALA A 181 3.13 -20.60 -7.84
CA ALA A 181 2.75 -21.94 -8.27
C ALA A 181 2.45 -22.85 -7.07
N GLU A 182 3.08 -22.61 -5.92
CA GLU A 182 2.84 -23.34 -4.68
C GLU A 182 1.35 -23.35 -4.31
N VAL A 183 0.64 -22.24 -4.54
CA VAL A 183 -0.75 -22.05 -4.09
C VAL A 183 -1.76 -21.95 -5.23
N TYR A 184 -1.36 -21.37 -6.36
CA TYR A 184 -2.26 -20.95 -7.44
C TYR A 184 -1.84 -21.45 -8.83
N GLY A 185 -0.86 -22.35 -8.93
CA GLY A 185 -0.32 -22.78 -10.23
C GLY A 185 -1.32 -23.45 -11.18
N ASP A 186 -2.37 -24.06 -10.64
CA ASP A 186 -3.49 -24.66 -11.39
C ASP A 186 -4.46 -23.62 -11.95
N ILE A 187 -4.58 -22.45 -11.31
CA ILE A 187 -5.47 -21.36 -11.72
C ILE A 187 -4.75 -20.38 -12.65
N LEU A 188 -3.47 -20.16 -12.40
CA LEU A 188 -2.62 -19.22 -13.14
C LEU A 188 -1.54 -19.96 -13.94
N PRO A 189 -1.92 -20.79 -14.95
CA PRO A 189 -0.94 -21.44 -15.79
C PRO A 189 -0.20 -20.41 -16.65
N ASN A 190 1.06 -20.68 -16.98
CA ASN A 190 1.88 -19.85 -17.88
C ASN A 190 2.09 -18.41 -17.38
N ILE A 191 2.31 -18.23 -16.07
CA ILE A 191 2.59 -16.92 -15.49
C ILE A 191 4.04 -16.45 -15.75
N ASP A 192 4.92 -17.35 -16.17
CA ASP A 192 6.34 -17.04 -16.41
C ASP A 192 6.50 -15.88 -17.41
N GLY A 193 7.39 -14.95 -17.07
CA GLY A 193 7.69 -13.78 -17.88
C GLY A 193 6.59 -12.70 -17.90
N LYS A 194 5.44 -12.89 -17.24
CA LYS A 194 4.42 -11.83 -17.16
C LYS A 194 4.90 -10.67 -16.30
N ASN A 195 4.54 -9.46 -16.71
CA ASN A 195 4.73 -8.26 -15.89
C ASN A 195 3.59 -8.15 -14.88
N VAL A 196 3.94 -7.81 -13.64
CA VAL A 196 2.99 -7.60 -12.55
C VAL A 196 3.22 -6.23 -11.92
N LEU A 197 2.14 -5.64 -11.41
CA LEU A 197 2.21 -4.45 -10.58
C LEU A 197 2.12 -4.88 -9.12
N ILE A 198 3.17 -4.60 -8.35
CA ILE A 198 3.19 -4.78 -6.91
C ILE A 198 2.80 -3.43 -6.30
N THR A 199 1.82 -3.41 -5.40
CA THR A 199 1.37 -2.21 -4.69
C THR A 199 1.27 -2.50 -3.21
N MET A 200 1.78 -1.61 -2.36
CA MET A 200 1.69 -1.75 -0.91
C MET A 200 0.70 -0.77 -0.29
N ASP A 201 0.02 -1.23 0.75
CA ASP A 201 -0.65 -0.39 1.73
C ASP A 201 0.15 -0.48 3.04
N ALA A 202 0.97 0.55 3.28
CA ALA A 202 1.86 0.62 4.44
C ALA A 202 1.09 0.72 5.77
N ASP A 203 -0.11 1.32 5.75
CA ASP A 203 -0.96 1.35 6.95
C ASP A 203 -1.54 -0.05 7.20
N SER A 204 -1.89 -0.79 6.17
CA SER A 204 -2.44 -2.14 6.36
C SER A 204 -1.38 -3.25 6.50
N TRP A 205 -0.10 -2.96 6.27
CA TRP A 205 0.97 -3.97 6.06
C TRP A 205 0.57 -5.06 5.07
N VAL A 206 -0.12 -4.64 4.00
CA VAL A 206 -0.63 -5.52 2.94
C VAL A 206 0.07 -5.17 1.64
N CYS A 207 0.34 -6.20 0.85
CA CYS A 207 0.84 -6.07 -0.51
C CYS A 207 -0.13 -6.70 -1.50
N SER A 208 -0.28 -6.08 -2.66
CA SER A 208 -1.07 -6.59 -3.78
C SER A 208 -0.14 -6.83 -4.96
N ILE A 209 -0.25 -8.00 -5.56
CA ILE A 209 0.38 -8.37 -6.82
C ILE A 209 -0.73 -8.45 -7.87
N THR A 210 -0.78 -7.46 -8.75
CA THR A 210 -1.75 -7.39 -9.84
C THR A 210 -1.16 -7.97 -11.12
N ILE A 211 -1.88 -8.92 -11.71
CA ILE A 211 -1.62 -9.49 -13.03
C ILE A 211 -2.56 -8.82 -14.03
N PHE A 212 -2.02 -8.34 -15.14
CA PHE A 212 -2.79 -7.66 -16.18
C PHE A 212 -3.26 -8.62 -17.27
N LYS A 213 -4.32 -8.22 -17.98
CA LYS A 213 -4.80 -8.91 -19.19
C LYS A 213 -3.77 -8.79 -20.31
N GLU A 214 -3.69 -9.77 -21.20
CA GLU A 214 -2.64 -9.86 -22.23
C GLU A 214 -2.64 -8.69 -23.22
N GLU A 215 -3.81 -8.10 -23.46
CA GLU A 215 -3.97 -6.97 -24.35
C GLU A 215 -3.53 -5.62 -23.76
N THR A 216 -3.30 -5.56 -22.44
CA THR A 216 -2.93 -4.34 -21.72
C THR A 216 -1.59 -3.80 -22.24
N LYS A 217 -1.52 -2.48 -22.44
CA LYS A 217 -0.29 -1.80 -22.89
C LYS A 217 0.07 -0.69 -21.93
N LEU A 218 1.09 -0.90 -21.10
CA LEU A 218 1.40 0.04 -20.02
C LEU A 218 2.53 0.98 -20.39
N VAL A 219 2.32 2.26 -20.12
CA VAL A 219 3.34 3.30 -20.23
C VAL A 219 3.49 4.04 -18.91
N LYS A 220 4.73 4.38 -18.57
CA LYS A 220 5.08 5.30 -17.50
C LYS A 220 5.33 6.68 -18.08
N VAL A 221 4.69 7.68 -17.51
CA VAL A 221 4.88 9.08 -17.86
C VAL A 221 5.29 9.85 -16.61
N SER A 222 6.34 10.66 -16.70
CA SER A 222 6.72 11.61 -15.66
C SER A 222 6.72 13.02 -16.22
N MET A 223 6.06 13.94 -15.53
CA MET A 223 5.89 15.32 -15.93
C MET A 223 6.23 16.25 -14.77
N GLU A 224 6.69 17.46 -15.10
CA GLU A 224 6.63 18.61 -14.20
C GLU A 224 5.42 19.46 -14.60
N ILE A 225 4.61 19.81 -13.62
CA ILE A 225 3.39 20.61 -13.80
C ILE A 225 3.38 21.75 -12.75
N PRO A 226 2.57 22.81 -12.93
CA PRO A 226 2.49 23.89 -11.95
C PRO A 226 1.88 23.41 -10.63
N ASP A 227 2.44 23.81 -9.49
CA ASP A 227 1.86 23.52 -8.16
C ASP A 227 0.74 24.52 -7.83
N CYS A 228 -0.39 24.41 -8.52
CA CYS A 228 -1.56 25.26 -8.31
C CYS A 228 -2.88 24.50 -8.54
N PRO A 229 -4.01 25.03 -8.03
CA PRO A 229 -5.32 24.40 -8.23
C PRO A 229 -5.63 24.21 -9.71
N GLY A 230 -6.00 22.98 -10.09
CA GLY A 230 -6.42 22.63 -11.44
C GLY A 230 -5.31 22.09 -12.36
N SER A 231 -4.02 22.16 -12.01
CA SER A 231 -2.94 21.60 -12.85
C SER A 231 -3.10 20.09 -13.08
N ILE A 232 -3.33 19.33 -12.01
CA ILE A 232 -3.59 17.88 -12.13
C ILE A 232 -4.84 17.66 -12.98
N THR A 233 -5.93 18.40 -12.72
CA THR A 233 -7.18 18.26 -13.49
C THR A 233 -6.94 18.45 -14.98
N GLN A 234 -6.25 19.53 -15.37
CA GLN A 234 -5.91 19.80 -16.77
C GLN A 234 -5.11 18.64 -17.39
N SER A 235 -4.06 18.16 -16.71
CA SER A 235 -3.27 17.03 -17.21
C SER A 235 -4.07 15.74 -17.36
N LEU A 236 -4.90 15.40 -16.36
CA LEU A 236 -5.68 14.17 -16.38
C LEU A 236 -6.84 14.24 -17.38
N SER A 237 -7.40 15.42 -17.64
CA SER A 237 -8.42 15.62 -18.68
C SER A 237 -7.88 15.31 -20.07
N VAL A 238 -6.68 15.79 -20.43
CA VAL A 238 -6.04 15.46 -21.73
C VAL A 238 -5.91 13.94 -21.91
N ILE A 239 -5.51 13.24 -20.86
CA ILE A 239 -5.32 11.78 -20.89
C ILE A 239 -6.68 11.06 -21.02
N ALA A 240 -7.69 11.53 -20.27
CA ALA A 240 -9.04 10.98 -20.34
C ALA A 240 -9.66 11.16 -21.74
N ASP A 241 -9.45 12.30 -22.39
CA ASP A 241 -9.93 12.58 -23.75
C ASP A 241 -9.36 11.63 -24.80
N TRP A 242 -8.23 10.98 -24.50
CA TRP A 242 -7.62 9.95 -25.34
C TRP A 242 -8.07 8.54 -25.01
N ASN A 243 -9.07 8.38 -24.13
CA ASN A 243 -9.56 7.08 -23.68
C ASN A 243 -8.43 6.20 -23.09
N VAL A 244 -7.46 6.84 -22.45
CA VAL A 244 -6.36 6.19 -21.75
C VAL A 244 -6.78 5.96 -20.30
N ASN A 245 -6.62 4.73 -19.82
CA ASN A 245 -6.96 4.38 -18.44
C ASN A 245 -5.76 4.61 -17.52
N LEU A 246 -5.97 5.25 -16.35
CA LEU A 246 -4.93 5.44 -15.36
C LEU A 246 -4.87 4.27 -14.39
N ILE A 247 -3.68 3.71 -14.21
CA ILE A 247 -3.39 2.64 -13.23
C ILE A 247 -2.91 3.24 -11.91
N SER A 248 -2.04 4.25 -11.99
CA SER A 248 -1.43 4.91 -10.83
C SER A 248 -1.21 6.38 -11.14
N VAL A 249 -1.46 7.22 -10.13
CA VAL A 249 -1.22 8.66 -10.15
C VAL A 249 -0.43 9.00 -8.90
N PHE A 250 0.78 9.52 -9.08
CA PHE A 250 1.63 9.94 -7.99
C PHE A 250 2.09 11.37 -8.22
N SER A 251 2.03 12.19 -7.17
CA SER A 251 2.54 13.55 -7.25
C SER A 251 3.41 13.91 -6.07
N LYS A 252 4.36 14.82 -6.31
CA LYS A 252 5.26 15.34 -5.29
C LYS A 252 5.55 16.81 -5.57
N VAL A 253 5.30 17.68 -4.60
CA VAL A 253 5.73 19.08 -4.65
C VAL A 253 7.25 19.13 -4.79
N LYS A 254 7.74 19.83 -5.81
CA LYS A 254 9.17 20.05 -6.06
C LYS A 254 9.60 21.40 -5.47
N ILE A 255 8.83 22.45 -5.77
CA ILE A 255 8.95 23.79 -5.19
C ILE A 255 7.52 24.23 -4.85
N CYS A 256 7.27 24.51 -3.58
CA CYS A 256 5.93 24.82 -3.09
C CYS A 256 5.36 26.05 -3.79
N TYR A 257 4.13 25.94 -4.29
CA TYR A 257 3.40 26.97 -5.05
C TYR A 257 3.98 27.33 -6.41
N GLU A 258 4.98 26.57 -6.89
CA GLU A 258 5.60 26.80 -8.20
C GLU A 258 5.53 25.55 -9.08
N THR A 259 6.10 24.43 -8.62
CA THR A 259 6.28 23.24 -9.46
C THR A 259 6.07 21.96 -8.67
N MET A 260 5.39 21.01 -9.28
CA MET A 260 5.23 19.64 -8.78
C MET A 260 5.61 18.63 -9.86
N SER A 261 6.09 17.47 -9.41
CA SER A 261 6.22 16.28 -10.26
C SER A 261 4.90 15.51 -10.25
N LEU A 262 4.47 15.06 -11.42
CA LEU A 262 3.36 14.15 -11.64
C LEU A 262 3.87 12.92 -12.40
N GLU A 263 3.80 11.76 -11.76
CA GLU A 263 4.14 10.46 -12.34
C GLU A 263 2.85 9.65 -12.53
N LEU A 264 2.67 9.11 -13.73
CA LEU A 264 1.50 8.38 -14.16
C LEU A 264 1.92 7.02 -14.70
N VAL A 265 1.12 6.01 -14.39
CA VAL A 265 1.16 4.70 -15.05
C VAL A 265 -0.17 4.52 -15.74
N MET A 266 -0.14 4.26 -17.04
CA MET A 266 -1.32 4.33 -17.89
C MET A 266 -1.44 3.09 -18.78
N ASP A 267 -2.65 2.59 -18.94
CA ASP A 267 -3.00 1.61 -19.98
C ASP A 267 -3.53 2.33 -21.22
N ILE A 268 -2.76 2.22 -22.31
CA ILE A 268 -3.06 2.87 -23.59
C ILE A 268 -3.78 1.95 -24.57
N HIS A 269 -4.08 0.69 -24.19
CA HIS A 269 -4.68 -0.29 -25.09
C HIS A 269 -5.93 0.25 -25.81
N LYS A 270 -6.82 0.92 -25.06
CA LYS A 270 -8.09 1.47 -25.59
C LYS A 270 -7.99 2.84 -26.24
N SER A 271 -6.79 3.44 -26.28
CA SER A 271 -6.59 4.78 -26.86
C SER A 271 -6.63 4.80 -28.39
N GLY A 272 -6.44 3.65 -29.02
CA GLY A 272 -6.24 3.55 -30.47
C GLY A 272 -4.93 4.20 -30.95
N LYS A 273 -4.05 4.63 -30.03
CA LYS A 273 -2.76 5.27 -30.32
C LYS A 273 -1.61 4.34 -29.95
N THR A 274 -0.52 4.47 -30.69
CA THR A 274 0.75 3.82 -30.38
C THR A 274 1.53 4.62 -29.32
N VAL A 275 2.50 3.95 -28.69
CA VAL A 275 3.45 4.56 -27.75
C VAL A 275 4.17 5.76 -28.40
N GLY A 276 4.57 5.64 -29.67
CA GLY A 276 5.24 6.71 -30.41
C GLY A 276 4.37 7.94 -30.62
N GLU A 277 3.12 7.74 -31.06
CA GLU A 277 2.17 8.83 -31.26
C GLU A 277 1.87 9.57 -29.96
N LEU A 278 1.64 8.84 -28.86
CA LEU A 278 1.38 9.45 -27.55
C LEU A 278 2.59 10.25 -27.04
N ARG A 279 3.81 9.73 -27.25
CA ARG A 279 5.05 10.43 -26.88
C ARG A 279 5.20 11.76 -27.61
N GLU A 280 4.71 11.89 -28.84
CA GLU A 280 4.73 13.13 -29.62
C GLU A 280 3.55 14.06 -29.34
N LEU A 281 2.36 13.51 -29.10
CA LEU A 281 1.14 14.29 -28.87
C LEU A 281 1.07 14.89 -27.47
N LEU A 282 1.57 14.17 -26.47
CA LEU A 282 1.50 14.59 -25.06
C LEU A 282 2.16 15.94 -24.79
N PRO A 283 3.41 16.20 -25.23
CA PRO A 283 4.01 17.53 -25.05
C PRO A 283 3.21 18.65 -25.73
N LYS A 284 2.63 18.38 -26.91
CA LYS A 284 1.86 19.37 -27.68
C LYS A 284 0.53 19.70 -27.00
N ALA A 285 -0.21 18.68 -26.57
CA ALA A 285 -1.46 18.89 -25.86
C ALA A 285 -1.24 19.61 -24.52
N MET A 286 -0.11 19.34 -23.85
CA MET A 286 0.23 19.98 -22.58
C MET A 286 0.71 21.43 -22.74
N SER A 287 1.27 21.81 -23.90
CA SER A 287 1.68 23.21 -24.15
C SER A 287 0.52 24.17 -24.31
N ASP A 288 -0.68 23.66 -24.62
CA ASP A 288 -1.90 24.45 -24.77
C ASP A 288 -2.61 24.70 -23.42
N LEU A 289 -2.11 24.10 -22.33
CA LEU A 289 -2.67 24.24 -20.99
C LEU A 289 -2.21 25.52 -20.29
N ASN A 290 -2.96 25.93 -19.28
CA ASN A 290 -2.62 27.12 -18.50
C ASN A 290 -1.49 26.81 -17.50
N GLY A 291 -0.25 27.16 -17.88
CA GLY A 291 0.95 27.04 -17.06
C GLY A 291 2.10 26.36 -17.80
N VAL A 292 3.18 26.05 -17.09
CA VAL A 292 4.34 25.34 -17.66
C VAL A 292 4.25 23.86 -17.35
N PHE A 293 3.91 23.07 -18.36
CA PHE A 293 3.88 21.61 -18.30
C PHE A 293 5.04 21.06 -19.11
N THR A 294 5.84 20.18 -18.51
CA THR A 294 7.03 19.60 -19.17
C THR A 294 7.05 18.09 -19.00
N LEU A 295 7.02 17.37 -20.12
CA LEU A 295 7.28 15.94 -20.14
C LEU A 295 8.76 15.68 -19.84
N LYS A 296 9.03 14.84 -18.84
CA LYS A 296 10.39 14.42 -18.45
C LYS A 296 10.72 13.01 -18.89
N GLU A 297 9.74 12.11 -18.81
CA GLU A 297 9.94 10.69 -19.10
C GLU A 297 8.69 10.12 -19.78
N PHE A 298 8.90 9.27 -20.78
CA PHE A 298 7.85 8.46 -21.41
C PHE A 298 8.42 7.08 -21.78
N VAL A 299 8.14 6.09 -20.94
CA VAL A 299 8.73 4.74 -21.03
C VAL A 299 7.62 3.70 -21.20
N GLU A 300 7.81 2.79 -22.14
CA GLU A 300 6.97 1.59 -22.28
C GLU A 300 7.39 0.57 -21.24
N LEU A 301 6.40 0.03 -20.50
CA LEU A 301 6.62 -0.93 -19.42
C LEU A 301 6.28 -2.36 -19.86
N MET A 302 5.27 -2.51 -20.71
CA MET A 302 4.79 -3.77 -21.28
C MET A 302 3.95 -3.54 -22.52
#